data_AF-E6QI47-F1
#
_entry.id   AF-E6QI47-F1
#
_cell.length_a   1.000
_cell.length_b   1.000
_cell.length_c   1.000
_cell.angle_alpha   90.00
_cell.angle_beta   90.00
_cell.angle_gamma   90.00
#
_symmetry.space_group_name_H-M   'P 1'
#
loop_
_entity.id
_entity.type
_entity.pdbx_description
1 polymer ?
#
loop_
_entity_poly.entity_id
_entity_poly.type
_entity_poly.pdbx_seq_one_letter_code
_entity_poly.pdbx_strand_id
1 'polypeptide(L)'
;MGDQELCVCYFVEILGQPQSKISRHLAYLRNASLVISRREGKWMHYRIATPSNPRAAQLLFNTMEWLKEEKAMQADRARLDRACCSPKKFATLQDAPKPNSIKTIPFLASR
;
A
#
# COMPACT_ATOMS: atom_id res chain seq x y z
N MET A 1 1.78 -6.66 -9.55
CA MET A 1 0.39 -6.71 -10.05
C MET A 1 0.45 -7.04 -11.52
N GLY A 2 -0.38 -7.97 -11.97
CA GLY A 2 -0.19 -8.76 -13.19
C GLY A 2 -0.52 -10.19 -12.82
N ASP A 3 0.51 -10.97 -12.48
CA ASP A 3 0.36 -12.40 -12.15
C ASP A 3 0.43 -12.69 -10.64
N GLN A 4 0.59 -11.66 -9.81
CA GLN A 4 0.80 -11.78 -8.36
C GLN A 4 0.08 -10.72 -7.54
N GLU A 5 -0.14 -11.04 -6.26
CA GLU A 5 -0.59 -10.10 -5.23
C GLU A 5 0.55 -9.19 -4.76
N LEU A 6 0.23 -7.92 -4.44
CA LEU A 6 1.18 -6.95 -3.88
C LEU A 6 0.65 -6.30 -2.60
N CYS A 7 1.50 -6.15 -1.59
CA CYS A 7 1.17 -5.38 -0.39
C CYS A 7 1.09 -3.88 -0.69
N VAL A 8 0.22 -3.15 0.05
CA VAL A 8 0.12 -1.67 -0.03
C VAL A 8 1.48 -0.98 0.06
N CYS A 9 2.39 -1.51 0.88
CA CYS A 9 3.71 -0.92 1.12
C CYS A 9 4.59 -0.89 -0.14
N TYR A 10 4.47 -1.89 -1.03
CA TYR A 10 5.17 -1.88 -2.31
C TYR A 10 4.73 -0.70 -3.18
N PHE A 11 3.44 -0.39 -3.23
CA PHE A 11 2.94 0.75 -4.01
C PHE A 11 3.49 2.07 -3.49
N VAL A 12 3.62 2.22 -2.17
CA VAL A 12 4.17 3.44 -1.55
C VAL A 12 5.62 3.65 -2.00
N GLU A 13 6.40 2.58 -2.00
CA GLU A 13 7.80 2.60 -2.40
C GLU A 13 7.97 2.88 -3.90
N ILE A 14 7.23 2.17 -4.75
CA ILE A 14 7.38 2.24 -6.22
C ILE A 14 6.89 3.56 -6.78
N LEU A 15 5.72 4.02 -6.32
CA LEU A 15 5.05 5.21 -6.84
C LEU A 15 5.50 6.50 -6.14
N GLY A 16 6.22 6.39 -5.02
CA GLY A 16 6.65 7.54 -4.22
C GLY A 16 5.50 8.39 -3.70
N GLN A 17 4.30 7.80 -3.56
CA GLN A 17 3.10 8.51 -3.09
C GLN A 17 2.78 8.13 -1.63
N PRO A 18 2.16 9.03 -0.86
CA PRO A 18 1.74 8.72 0.51
C PRO A 18 0.77 7.53 0.57
N GLN A 19 0.90 6.70 1.62
CA GLN A 19 0.05 5.52 1.83
C GLN A 19 -1.45 5.85 1.86
N SER A 20 -1.84 7.00 2.42
CA SER A 20 -3.24 7.43 2.47
C SER A 20 -3.84 7.63 1.06
N LYS A 21 -3.07 8.25 0.15
CA LYS A 21 -3.48 8.46 -1.25
C LYS A 21 -3.61 7.11 -1.97
N ILE A 22 -2.60 6.26 -1.86
CA ILE A 22 -2.61 4.92 -2.47
C ILE A 22 -3.78 4.09 -1.96
N SER A 23 -3.97 4.03 -0.64
CA SER A 23 -5.07 3.26 -0.02
C SER A 23 -6.43 3.75 -0.50
N ARG A 24 -6.61 5.06 -0.69
CA ARG A 24 -7.85 5.63 -1.24
C ARG A 24 -8.09 5.18 -2.68
N HIS A 25 -7.08 5.24 -3.55
CA HIS A 25 -7.21 4.77 -4.94
C HIS A 25 -7.47 3.26 -5.02
N LEU A 26 -6.78 2.44 -4.21
CA LEU A 26 -7.03 1.00 -4.13
C LEU A 26 -8.44 0.68 -3.63
N ALA A 27 -8.98 1.49 -2.72
CA ALA A 27 -10.37 1.36 -2.28
C ALA A 27 -11.35 1.67 -3.43
N TYR A 28 -11.11 2.70 -4.23
CA TYR A 28 -11.93 3.00 -5.42
C TYR A 28 -11.88 1.86 -6.44
N LEU A 29 -10.70 1.33 -6.75
CA LEU A 29 -10.55 0.21 -7.67
C LEU A 29 -11.24 -1.06 -7.13
N ARG A 30 -11.19 -1.30 -5.82
CA ARG A 30 -11.87 -2.43 -5.18
C ARG A 30 -13.39 -2.27 -5.28
N ASN A 31 -13.91 -1.08 -5.01
CA ASN A 31 -15.34 -0.79 -5.11
C ASN A 31 -15.83 -0.92 -6.57
N ALA A 32 -14.98 -0.61 -7.54
CA ALA A 32 -15.23 -0.84 -8.96
C ALA A 32 -15.04 -2.30 -9.41
N SER A 33 -14.74 -3.22 -8.48
CA SER A 33 -14.46 -4.64 -8.77
C SER A 33 -13.31 -4.86 -9.78
N LEU A 34 -12.36 -3.93 -9.86
CA LEU A 34 -11.16 -4.03 -10.69
C LEU A 34 -9.97 -4.67 -9.95
N VAL A 35 -9.98 -4.60 -8.62
CA VAL A 35 -9.00 -5.27 -7.76
C VAL A 35 -9.69 -6.02 -6.62
N ILE A 36 -9.03 -7.06 -6.15
CA ILE A 36 -9.43 -7.83 -4.97
C ILE A 36 -8.34 -7.68 -3.93
N SER A 37 -8.74 -7.73 -2.65
CA SER A 37 -7.82 -7.58 -1.54
C SER A 37 -7.85 -8.77 -0.59
N ARG A 38 -6.68 -9.21 -0.12
CA ARG A 38 -6.50 -10.24 0.90
C ARG A 38 -5.78 -9.65 2.11
N ARG A 39 -6.21 -10.01 3.32
CA ARG A 39 -5.53 -9.61 4.56
C ARG A 39 -4.62 -10.72 5.05
N GLU A 40 -3.39 -10.36 5.41
CA GLU A 40 -2.40 -11.25 6.00
C GLU A 40 -1.82 -10.59 7.26
N GLY A 41 -2.40 -10.90 8.42
CA GLY A 41 -2.08 -10.22 9.68
C GLY A 41 -2.39 -8.71 9.63
N LYS A 42 -1.32 -7.90 9.64
CA LYS A 42 -1.38 -6.43 9.54
C LYS A 42 -1.30 -5.93 8.10
N TRP A 43 -1.00 -6.80 7.15
CA TRP A 43 -0.72 -6.44 5.76
C TRP A 43 -1.96 -6.64 4.89
N MET A 44 -2.18 -5.71 3.96
CA MET A 44 -3.23 -5.82 2.94
C MET A 44 -2.58 -6.01 1.58
N HIS A 45 -2.92 -7.11 0.93
CA HIS A 45 -2.44 -7.49 -0.38
C HIS A 45 -3.54 -7.25 -1.42
N TYR A 46 -3.15 -6.83 -2.62
CA TYR A 46 -4.07 -6.54 -3.71
C TYR A 46 -3.63 -7.24 -5.00
N ARG A 47 -4.60 -7.71 -5.78
CA ARG A 47 -4.42 -8.21 -7.15
C ARG A 47 -5.53 -7.72 -8.07
N ILE A 48 -5.28 -7.79 -9.37
CA ILE A 48 -6.31 -7.53 -10.38
C ILE A 48 -7.44 -8.55 -10.22
N ALA A 49 -8.67 -8.05 -10.32
CA ALA A 49 -9.87 -8.85 -10.42
C ALA A 49 -10.15 -9.11 -11.89
N THR A 50 -10.46 -10.34 -12.26
CA THR A 50 -10.99 -10.66 -13.58
C THR A 50 -12.49 -10.36 -13.60
N PRO A 51 -12.97 -9.42 -14.42
CA PRO A 51 -14.40 -9.16 -14.54
C PRO A 51 -15.16 -10.42 -14.99
N SER A 52 -16.35 -10.65 -14.45
CA SER A 52 -17.19 -11.80 -14.86
C SER A 52 -17.73 -11.66 -16.28
N ASN A 53 -17.92 -10.42 -16.75
CA ASN A 53 -18.32 -10.14 -18.12
C ASN A 53 -17.11 -10.31 -19.08
N PRO A 54 -17.17 -11.23 -20.07
CA PRO A 54 -16.04 -11.49 -20.96
C PRO A 54 -15.56 -10.28 -21.77
N ARG A 55 -16.48 -9.40 -22.20
CA ARG A 55 -16.12 -8.19 -22.95
C ARG A 55 -15.39 -7.18 -22.06
N ALA A 56 -15.85 -7.02 -20.82
CA ALA A 56 -15.19 -6.16 -19.85
C ALA A 56 -13.80 -6.70 -19.48
N ALA A 57 -13.67 -8.02 -19.31
CA ALA A 57 -12.38 -8.66 -19.08
C ALA A 57 -11.42 -8.44 -20.25
N GLN A 58 -11.90 -8.62 -21.48
CA GLN A 58 -11.09 -8.39 -22.68
C GLN A 58 -10.62 -6.93 -22.80
N LEU A 59 -11.51 -5.97 -22.54
CA LEU A 59 -11.15 -4.55 -22.53
C LEU A 59 -10.07 -4.23 -21.48
N LEU A 60 -10.23 -4.75 -20.26
CA LEU A 60 -9.27 -4.57 -19.18
C LEU A 60 -7.90 -5.15 -19.58
N PHE A 61 -7.87 -6.38 -20.08
CA PHE A 61 -6.61 -7.03 -20.46
C PHE A 61 -5.95 -6.33 -21.64
N ASN A 62 -6.69 -5.91 -22.66
CA ASN A 62 -6.14 -5.15 -23.78
C ASN A 62 -5.55 -3.81 -23.33
N THR A 63 -6.23 -3.13 -22.40
CA THR A 63 -5.74 -1.88 -21.80
C THR A 63 -4.46 -2.13 -21.01
N MET A 64 -4.42 -3.22 -20.24
CA MET A 64 -3.22 -3.62 -19.50
C MET A 64 -2.06 -3.98 -20.41
N GLU A 65 -2.29 -4.69 -21.51
CA GLU A 65 -1.24 -4.99 -22.51
C GLU A 65 -0.65 -3.70 -23.08
N TRP A 66 -1.50 -2.76 -23.51
CA TRP A 66 -1.02 -1.47 -24.00
C TRP A 66 -0.22 -0.70 -22.93
N LEU A 67 -0.68 -0.68 -21.68
CA LEU A 67 0.04 -0.04 -20.57
C LEU A 67 1.42 -0.66 -20.31
N LYS A 68 1.70 -1.92 -20.68
CA LYS A 68 3.04 -2.52 -20.54
C LYS A 68 4.07 -1.86 -21.47
N GLU A 69 3.62 -1.25 -22.57
CA GLU A 69 4.49 -0.58 -23.54
C GLU A 69 4.90 0.83 -23.09
N GLU A 70 4.15 1.40 -22.14
CA GLU A 70 4.42 2.74 -21.63
C GLU A 70 5.69 2.78 -20.75
N LYS A 71 6.60 3.70 -21.09
CA LYS A 71 7.90 3.86 -20.39
C LYS A 71 7.74 4.06 -18.88
N ALA A 72 6.72 4.80 -18.45
CA ALA A 72 6.45 5.03 -17.05
C ALA A 72 6.09 3.73 -16.31
N MET A 73 5.27 2.88 -16.91
CA MET A 73 4.88 1.58 -16.34
C MET A 73 6.04 0.60 -16.31
N GLN A 74 6.90 0.60 -17.33
CA GLN A 74 8.14 -0.18 -17.34
C GLN A 74 9.10 0.25 -16.22
N ALA A 75 9.24 1.57 -16.00
CA ALA A 75 10.05 2.09 -14.91
C ALA A 75 9.49 1.70 -13.53
N ASP A 76 8.17 1.79 -13.34
CA ASP A 76 7.51 1.36 -12.10
C ASP A 76 7.69 -0.15 -11.88
N ARG A 77 7.61 -0.97 -12.95
CA ARG A 77 7.89 -2.41 -12.86
C ARG A 77 9.34 -2.70 -12.48
N ALA A 78 10.31 -2.01 -13.07
CA ALA A 78 11.71 -2.17 -12.72
C ALA A 78 12.02 -1.76 -11.27
N ARG A 79 11.27 -0.78 -10.71
CA ARG A 79 11.34 -0.44 -9.28
C ARG A 79 10.75 -1.54 -8.41
N LEU A 80 9.66 -2.19 -8.82
CA LEU A 80 9.06 -3.31 -8.08
C LEU A 80 10.05 -4.44 -7.85
N ASP A 81 10.85 -4.79 -8.86
CA ASP A 81 11.83 -5.88 -8.76
C ASP A 81 12.93 -5.61 -7.71
N ARG A 82 13.12 -4.34 -7.33
CA ARG A 82 14.09 -3.91 -6.30
C ARG A 82 13.43 -3.52 -4.99
N ALA A 83 12.12 -3.35 -4.97
CA ALA A 83 11.39 -2.91 -3.80
C ALA A 83 11.40 -3.99 -2.72
N CYS A 84 11.54 -3.58 -1.47
CA CYS A 84 11.56 -4.51 -0.33
C CYS A 84 10.57 -4.04 0.72
N CYS A 85 9.55 -4.86 1.00
CA CYS A 85 8.51 -4.56 2.00
C CYS A 85 9.01 -4.67 3.45
N SER A 86 10.32 -4.58 3.68
CA SER A 86 10.84 -4.43 5.03
C SER A 86 10.47 -3.04 5.53
N PRO A 87 9.82 -2.91 6.71
CA PRO A 87 9.48 -1.62 7.26
C PRO A 87 10.76 -0.78 7.35
N LYS A 88 10.76 0.42 6.75
CA LYS A 88 11.84 1.40 6.92
C LYS A 88 12.10 1.49 8.41
N LYS A 89 13.31 1.10 8.84
CA LYS A 89 13.74 1.22 10.23
C LYS A 89 13.42 2.65 10.66
N PHE A 90 12.69 2.80 11.77
CA PHE A 90 12.39 4.11 12.33
C PHE A 90 13.67 4.93 12.38
N ALA A 91 13.61 6.20 11.98
CA ALA A 91 14.75 7.09 12.13
C ALA A 91 15.21 7.02 13.58
N THR A 92 16.49 6.72 13.79
CA THR A 92 17.11 6.75 15.11
C THR A 92 16.81 8.12 15.70
N LEU A 93 16.14 8.18 16.86
CA LEU A 93 15.88 9.43 17.55
C LEU A 93 17.24 10.07 17.89
N GLN A 94 17.69 10.99 17.04
CA GLN A 94 18.83 11.85 17.34
C GLN A 94 18.27 13.03 18.13
N ASP A 95 18.80 13.22 19.35
CA ASP A 95 18.50 14.35 20.23
C ASP A 95 17.07 14.44 20.79
N ALA A 96 16.31 13.33 20.81
CA ALA A 96 15.04 13.32 21.52
C ALA A 96 15.28 13.55 23.04
N PRO A 97 14.72 14.60 23.64
CA PRO A 97 14.85 14.83 25.08
C PRO A 97 14.22 13.66 25.84
N LYS A 98 14.90 13.19 26.90
CA LYS A 98 14.38 12.12 27.74
C LYS A 98 13.02 12.55 28.32
N PRO A 99 11.97 11.71 28.25
CA PRO A 99 10.70 12.04 28.85
C PRO A 99 10.89 12.23 30.36
N ASN A 100 10.47 13.39 30.87
CA ASN A 100 10.50 13.67 32.29
C ASN A 100 9.48 12.79 33.02
N SER A 101 9.91 12.13 34.08
CA SER A 101 9.02 11.36 34.94
C SER A 101 8.02 12.30 35.60
N ILE A 102 6.74 12.17 35.27
CA ILE A 102 5.67 12.83 36.00
C ILE A 102 5.66 12.19 37.40
N LYS A 103 6.08 12.93 38.42
CA LYS A 103 5.89 12.51 39.81
C LYS A 103 4.40 12.32 40.03
N THR A 104 4.02 11.15 40.48
CA THR A 104 2.65 10.76 40.82
C THR A 104 1.99 11.87 41.62
N ILE A 105 0.99 12.53 41.03
CA ILE A 105 0.11 13.44 41.77
C ILE A 105 -0.62 12.55 42.78
N PRO A 106 -0.54 12.81 44.10
CA PRO A 106 -1.29 12.02 45.06
C PRO A 106 -2.77 12.24 44.75
N PHE A 107 -3.45 11.14 44.40
CA PHE A 107 -4.89 11.09 44.25
C PHE A 107 -5.49 11.43 45.62
N LEU A 108 -5.89 12.70 45.81
CA LEU A 108 -6.63 13.13 46.98
C LEU A 108 -7.95 12.37 47.01
N ALA A 109 -8.02 11.35 47.86
CA ALA A 109 -9.26 10.69 48.21
C ALA A 109 -10.16 11.71 48.93
N SER A 110 -11.15 12.26 48.21
CA SER A 110 -12.25 12.97 48.84
C SER A 110 -13.09 11.97 49.62
N ARG A 111 -13.33 12.30 50.89
CA ARG A 111 -14.44 11.76 51.68
C ARG A 111 -15.78 12.19 51.09
#